data_AF-A0A8S4GF70-F1
#
_entry.id   AF-A0A8S4GF70-F1
#
_cell.length_a   1.000
_cell.length_b   1.000
_cell.length_c   1.000
_cell.angle_alpha   90.00
_cell.angle_beta   90.00
_cell.angle_gamma   90.00
#
_symmetry.space_group_name_H-M   'P 1'
#
loop_
_entity.id
_entity.type
_entity.pdbx_description
1 polymer ?
#
loop_
_entity_poly.entity_id
_entity_poly.type
_entity_poly.pdbx_seq_one_letter_code
_entity_poly.pdbx_strand_id
1 'polypeptide(L)'
;MPQQPPKPKVQYSAKQVQELKVALRQQLLETRSITHRSHAAVTGNPEARRTMHALLMHDPRYQALNDLPVQREQIIMTYLEELQRKGPPPLPTIS
;
A
#
# COMPACT_ATOMS: atom_id res chain seq x y z
N MET A 1 3.77 26.22 20.82
CA MET A 1 3.55 25.21 19.76
C MET A 1 2.57 24.19 20.31
N PRO A 2 1.39 23.96 19.71
CA PRO A 2 0.49 22.94 20.21
C PRO A 2 1.15 21.57 20.03
N GLN A 3 1.60 21.00 21.15
CA GLN A 3 2.05 19.62 21.20
C GLN A 3 0.81 18.75 20.95
N GLN A 4 0.75 18.16 19.75
CA GLN A 4 -0.27 17.17 19.42
C GLN A 4 -0.21 16.10 20.51
N PRO A 5 -1.31 15.81 21.22
CA PRO A 5 -1.28 14.84 22.32
C PRO A 5 -0.71 13.52 21.79
N PRO A 6 0.05 12.76 22.60
CA PRO A 6 0.54 11.46 22.18
C PRO A 6 -0.69 10.66 21.77
N LYS A 7 -0.81 10.37 20.46
CA LYS A 7 -1.90 9.52 19.96
C LYS A 7 -1.85 8.26 20.80
N PRO A 8 -2.97 7.82 21.40
CA PRO A 8 -2.99 6.57 22.14
C PRO A 8 -2.38 5.52 21.21
N LYS A 9 -1.45 4.70 21.72
CA LYS A 9 -0.97 3.53 20.98
C LYS A 9 -2.19 2.66 20.77
N VAL A 10 -2.90 2.85 19.66
CA VAL A 10 -4.09 2.08 19.35
C VAL A 10 -3.56 0.67 19.12
N GLN A 11 -3.76 -0.18 20.12
CA GLN A 11 -3.49 -1.60 19.98
C GLN A 11 -4.54 -2.12 18.99
N TYR A 12 -4.19 -2.14 17.71
CA TYR A 12 -5.07 -2.69 16.69
C TYR A 12 -5.30 -4.17 17.01
N SER A 13 -6.56 -4.55 17.19
CA SER A 13 -6.93 -5.96 17.29
C SER A 13 -6.65 -6.66 15.95
N ALA A 14 -6.52 -7.99 15.97
CA ALA A 14 -6.29 -8.78 14.74
C ALA A 14 -7.34 -8.51 13.65
N LYS A 15 -8.60 -8.24 14.04
CA LYS A 15 -9.67 -7.82 13.11
C LYS A 15 -9.36 -6.49 12.44
N GLN A 16 -9.04 -5.47 13.22
CA GLN A 16 -8.73 -4.14 12.68
C GLN A 16 -7.50 -4.16 11.77
N VAL A 17 -6.45 -4.91 12.14
CA VAL A 17 -5.28 -5.09 11.27
C VAL A 17 -5.70 -5.74 9.94
N GLN A 18 -6.57 -6.74 9.97
CA GLN A 18 -7.08 -7.37 8.75
C GLN A 18 -7.90 -6.39 7.89
N GLU A 19 -8.77 -5.59 8.51
CA GLU A 19 -9.55 -4.57 7.80
C GLU A 19 -8.65 -3.52 7.15
N LEU A 20 -7.62 -3.05 7.87
CA LEU A 20 -6.62 -2.13 7.33
C LEU A 20 -5.82 -2.75 6.19
N LYS A 21 -5.46 -4.03 6.29
CA LYS A 21 -4.79 -4.78 5.21
C LYS A 21 -5.64 -4.82 3.95
N VAL A 22 -6.92 -5.14 4.08
CA VAL A 22 -7.87 -5.18 2.96
C VAL A 22 -8.06 -3.78 2.39
N ALA A 23 -8.26 -2.77 3.24
CA ALA A 23 -8.46 -1.39 2.83
C ALA A 23 -7.26 -0.82 2.08
N LEU A 24 -6.02 -1.05 2.56
CA LEU A 24 -4.80 -0.64 1.87
C LEU A 24 -4.67 -1.38 0.53
N ARG A 25 -4.95 -2.69 0.48
CA ARG A 25 -4.90 -3.46 -0.78
C ARG A 25 -5.93 -2.94 -1.80
N GLN A 26 -7.12 -2.56 -1.36
CA GLN A 26 -8.11 -1.91 -2.22
C GLN A 26 -7.63 -0.54 -2.71
N GLN A 27 -7.04 0.29 -1.85
CA GLN A 27 -6.43 1.55 -2.27
C GLN A 27 -5.39 1.34 -3.37
N LEU A 28 -4.50 0.34 -3.21
CA LEU A 28 -3.48 0.01 -4.21
C LEU A 28 -4.12 -0.40 -5.55
N LEU A 29 -5.26 -1.10 -5.51
CA LEU A 29 -6.03 -1.49 -6.69
C LEU A 29 -6.73 -0.30 -7.37
N GLU A 30 -7.29 0.62 -6.58
CA GLU A 30 -7.94 1.84 -7.08
C GLU A 30 -6.93 2.86 -7.60
N THR A 31 -5.68 2.80 -7.11
CA THR A 31 -4.60 3.69 -7.51
C THR A 31 -4.12 3.31 -8.91
N ARG A 32 -4.73 3.92 -9.94
CA ARG A 32 -4.39 3.71 -11.36
C ARG A 32 -2.91 3.90 -11.70
N SER A 33 -2.18 4.67 -10.91
CA SER A 33 -0.75 4.90 -11.05
C SER A 33 0.11 3.67 -10.69
N ILE A 34 -0.45 2.71 -9.95
CA ILE A 34 0.23 1.47 -9.54
C ILE A 34 -0.06 0.37 -10.58
N THR A 35 1.00 -0.20 -11.12
CA THR A 35 0.96 -1.18 -12.22
C THR A 35 2.00 -2.28 -12.02
N HIS A 36 2.02 -3.29 -12.90
CA HIS A 36 3.05 -4.35 -12.91
C HIS A 36 4.49 -3.80 -13.02
N ARG A 37 4.68 -2.60 -13.60
CA ARG A 37 6.00 -1.95 -13.69
C ARG A 37 6.38 -1.23 -12.41
N SER A 38 5.41 -0.96 -11.53
CA SER A 38 5.65 -0.26 -10.28
C SER A 38 6.58 -1.03 -9.36
N HIS A 39 6.51 -2.37 -9.33
CA HIS A 39 7.48 -3.18 -8.58
C HIS A 39 8.91 -2.93 -9.07
N ALA A 40 9.18 -3.14 -10.37
CA ALA A 40 10.48 -2.86 -10.96
C ALA A 40 10.94 -1.40 -10.75
N ALA A 41 10.02 -0.43 -10.83
CA ALA A 41 10.30 0.97 -10.59
C ALA A 41 10.72 1.25 -9.14
N VAL A 42 10.05 0.69 -8.14
CA VAL A 42 10.41 0.91 -6.72
C VAL A 42 11.66 0.14 -6.30
N THR A 43 11.96 -1.00 -6.94
CA THR A 43 13.20 -1.78 -6.70
C THR A 43 14.41 -1.14 -7.37
N GLY A 44 14.24 -0.61 -8.59
CA GLY A 44 15.31 0.03 -9.35
C GLY A 44 15.51 1.51 -9.04
N ASN A 45 14.50 2.19 -8.49
CA ASN A 45 14.56 3.62 -8.20
C ASN A 45 13.96 3.97 -6.83
N PRO A 46 14.79 4.40 -5.85
CA PRO A 46 14.30 4.81 -4.53
C PRO A 46 13.41 6.07 -4.58
N GLU A 47 13.57 6.93 -5.59
CA GLU A 47 12.70 8.10 -5.80
C GLU A 47 11.26 7.65 -6.15
N ALA A 48 11.12 6.65 -7.04
CA ALA A 48 9.81 6.11 -7.39
C ALA A 48 9.10 5.51 -6.18
N ARG A 49 9.85 4.84 -5.29
CA ARG A 49 9.35 4.33 -4.01
C ARG A 49 8.88 5.46 -3.09
N ARG A 50 9.63 6.56 -3.02
CA ARG A 50 9.24 7.76 -2.26
C ARG A 50 7.96 8.38 -2.81
N THR A 51 7.86 8.57 -4.12
CA THR A 51 6.67 9.14 -4.77
C THR A 51 5.43 8.26 -4.54
N MET A 52 5.59 6.94 -4.61
CA MET A 52 4.54 5.99 -4.25
C MET A 52 4.08 6.17 -2.81
N HIS A 53 5.01 6.19 -1.86
CA HIS A 53 4.67 6.40 -0.45
C HIS A 53 4.00 7.76 -0.23
N ALA A 54 4.45 8.82 -0.90
CA ALA A 54 3.83 10.14 -0.83
C ALA A 54 2.39 10.13 -1.36
N LEU A 55 2.14 9.46 -2.50
CA LEU A 55 0.80 9.26 -3.06
C LEU A 55 -0.13 8.56 -2.08
N LEU A 56 0.37 7.50 -1.42
CA LEU A 56 -0.42 6.73 -0.47
C LEU A 56 -0.61 7.49 0.85
N MET A 57 0.36 8.33 1.26
CA MET A 57 0.35 9.07 2.52
C MET A 57 -0.83 10.06 2.66
N HIS A 58 -1.41 10.51 1.55
CA HIS A 58 -2.61 11.34 1.56
C HIS A 58 -3.90 10.56 1.90
N ASP A 59 -3.87 9.23 1.85
CA ASP A 59 -5.04 8.40 2.13
C ASP A 59 -5.10 8.02 3.63
N PRO A 60 -6.27 8.18 4.28
CA PRO A 60 -6.44 7.82 5.68
C PRO A 60 -6.18 6.33 5.96
N ARG A 61 -6.39 5.43 4.99
CA ARG A 61 -6.12 3.98 5.12
C ARG A 61 -4.63 3.70 5.27
N TYR A 62 -3.79 4.40 4.50
CA TYR A 62 -2.35 4.33 4.64
C TYR A 62 -1.86 4.94 5.96
N GLN A 63 -2.46 6.07 6.36
CA GLN A 63 -2.10 6.77 7.59
C GLN A 63 -2.46 5.96 8.85
N ALA A 64 -3.53 5.15 8.79
CA ALA A 64 -3.90 4.23 9.86
C ALA A 64 -2.90 3.06 10.03
N LEU A 65 -2.17 2.68 8.98
CA LEU A 65 -1.08 1.71 9.06
C LEU A 65 0.28 2.35 9.37
N ASN A 66 0.33 3.65 9.68
CA ASN A 66 1.59 4.33 9.98
C ASN A 66 2.24 3.83 11.29
N ASP A 67 1.44 3.37 12.24
CA ASP A 67 1.90 2.69 13.46
C ASP A 67 2.42 1.26 13.21
N LEU A 68 2.12 0.68 12.04
CA LEU A 68 2.50 -0.68 11.64
C LEU A 68 3.29 -0.67 10.31
N PRO A 69 4.49 -0.05 10.27
CA PRO A 69 5.24 0.13 9.04
C PRO A 69 5.64 -1.19 8.38
N VAL A 70 5.88 -2.25 9.16
CA VAL A 70 6.22 -3.59 8.66
C VAL A 70 5.04 -4.20 7.91
N GLN A 71 3.83 -4.19 8.49
CA GLN A 71 2.64 -4.72 7.82
C GLN A 71 2.34 -3.93 6.54
N ARG A 72 2.43 -2.60 6.62
CA ARG A 72 2.24 -1.69 5.49
C ARG A 72 3.15 -2.04 4.33
N GLU A 73 4.46 -2.13 4.58
CA GLU A 73 5.44 -2.42 3.55
C GLU A 73 5.23 -3.83 2.98
N GLN A 74 4.95 -4.82 3.82
CA GLN A 74 4.62 -6.17 3.36
C GLN A 74 3.42 -6.19 2.41
N ILE A 75 2.32 -5.48 2.73
CA ILE A 75 1.13 -5.44 1.86
C ILE A 75 1.47 -4.81 0.50
N ILE A 76 2.21 -3.71 0.50
CA ILE A 76 2.60 -2.99 -0.72
C ILE A 76 3.53 -3.86 -1.57
N MET A 77 4.59 -4.41 -0.98
CA MET A 77 5.54 -5.28 -1.67
C MET A 77 4.85 -6.53 -2.22
N THR A 78 4.03 -7.21 -1.41
CA THR A 78 3.28 -8.40 -1.83
C THR A 78 2.34 -8.06 -3.00
N TYR A 79 1.62 -6.94 -2.91
CA TYR A 79 0.72 -6.52 -3.99
C TYR A 79 1.46 -6.19 -5.29
N LEU A 80 2.58 -5.48 -5.19
CA LEU A 80 3.43 -5.14 -6.32
C LEU A 80 4.06 -6.38 -6.97
N GLU A 81 4.54 -7.33 -6.16
CA GLU A 81 5.07 -8.61 -6.63
C GLU A 81 3.97 -9.43 -7.31
N GLU A 82 2.78 -9.50 -6.71
CA GLU A 82 1.62 -10.17 -7.33
C GLU A 82 1.23 -9.52 -8.65
N LEU A 83 1.23 -8.18 -8.75
CA LEU A 83 0.99 -7.47 -10.01
C LEU A 83 2.07 -7.77 -11.04
N GLN A 84 3.34 -7.77 -10.65
CA GLN A 84 4.44 -8.10 -11.55
C GLN A 84 4.33 -9.56 -12.03
N ARG A 85 4.01 -10.49 -11.13
CA ARG A 85 3.90 -11.92 -11.43
C ARG A 85 2.68 -12.25 -12.28
N LYS A 86 1.55 -11.57 -12.03
CA LYS A 86 0.35 -11.65 -12.89
C LYS A 86 0.59 -11.02 -14.26
N GLY A 87 1.61 -10.17 -14.39
CA GLY A 87 1.90 -9.44 -15.61
C GLY A 87 0.78 -8.44 -15.96
N PRO A 88 0.81 -7.82 -17.15
CA PRO A 88 -0.41 -7.23 -17.70
C PRO A 88 -1.52 -8.29 -17.63
N PRO A 89 -2.74 -7.95 -17.17
CA PRO A 89 -3.81 -8.93 -17.05
C PRO A 89 -3.88 -9.75 -18.36
N PRO A 90 -3.86 -11.09 -18.30
CA PRO A 90 -4.05 -11.89 -19.50
C PRO A 90 -5.35 -11.39 -20.14
N LEU A 91 -5.26 -11.07 -21.44
CA LEU A 91 -6.39 -10.56 -22.21
C LEU A 91 -7.64 -11.37 -21.88
N PRO A 92 -8.81 -10.74 -21.67
CA PRO A 92 -10.05 -11.47 -21.68
C PRO A 92 -10.18 -12.08 -23.08
N THR A 93 -9.87 -13.36 -23.23
CA THR A 93 -10.55 -14.13 -24.26
C THR A 93 -12.01 -14.17 -23.84
N ILE A 94 -12.77 -13.20 -24.37
CA ILE A 94 -14.21 -13.32 -24.49
C ILE A 94 -14.43 -14.59 -25.31
N SER A 95 -15.07 -15.61 -24.74
CA SER A 95 -15.61 -16.78 -25.45
C SER A 95 -16.99 -17.07 -24.87
#